data_AF-A0A1L0BCM5-F1
#
_entry.id   AF-A0A1L0BCM5-F1
#
_cell.length_a   1.000
_cell.length_b   1.000
_cell.length_c   1.000
_cell.angle_alpha   90.00
_cell.angle_beta   90.00
_cell.angle_gamma   90.00
#
_symmetry.space_group_name_H-M   'P 1'
#
loop_
_entity.id
_entity.type
_entity.pdbx_description
1 polymer ?
#
loop_
_entity_poly.entity_id
_entity_poly.type
_entity_poly.pdbx_seq_one_letter_code
_entity_poly.pdbx_strand_id
1 'polypeptide(L)'
;MTSDTSEIDKAVEVVSINDKVPVPNESIVPHERQIVEGIIAIWKEDPSTESLGISKLHMVLKKKHSNWSVSEKRVKTLLKSYGLLPVSDVEQYTYAKEITSLETPSVILPSKVNLVMTQKRGKGLYAKVNIKAGELLWEELPLFLIPPLAHTELIGSGKACTYCGKLANDSSRTKSGISVLRGLDCNFCQETWCSLDCKRQNQLLHSSLKHPLHGSLSLTRAIDPTAFAQLTEYCIKEQWSGLYAIVIIYANCLLDKSGVLHLQFSAMARVSQSVRYKALNSAAGAFDAMQGGALFVEEQQEQLWRKGYELFCEVFPRAKSEGSILYDEFMFMLGTYNINNLDSSVYLLQSHLNHNCLPNTNVVTSSKRYEGLKVFAKRDLKSGEELTTSYVNPSHTVQQRLRELRVNWGFLCKCGKCKDDLNAQQRRKSSATKSLNDQKEIRTFLKNASKEIGSEELDLECPIDFNGERRKSVRFDEKVVKVA
;
A
#
# COMPACT_ATOMS: atom_id res chain seq x y z
N MET A 1 19.83 40.15 61.16
CA MET A 1 20.40 38.79 61.15
C MET A 1 20.20 38.22 59.77
N THR A 2 21.18 38.45 58.90
CA THR A 2 21.23 37.96 57.53
C THR A 2 21.91 36.60 57.55
N SER A 3 21.15 35.51 57.31
CA SER A 3 21.72 34.20 57.05
C SER A 3 21.80 33.98 55.55
N ASP A 4 23.04 33.88 55.09
CA ASP A 4 23.53 33.57 53.75
C ASP A 4 22.73 32.45 53.04
N THR A 5 22.13 32.79 51.90
CA THR A 5 21.64 31.83 50.90
C THR A 5 22.76 31.36 49.95
N SER A 6 24.03 31.65 50.25
CA SER A 6 25.17 31.42 49.36
C SER A 6 25.74 29.99 49.40
N GLU A 7 25.21 29.09 50.24
CA GLU A 7 25.70 27.70 50.33
C GLU A 7 24.91 26.66 49.52
N ILE A 8 23.75 27.00 48.94
CA ILE A 8 22.97 26.04 48.14
C ILE A 8 23.40 26.04 46.65
N ASP A 9 24.06 27.09 46.17
CA ASP A 9 24.48 27.23 44.77
C ASP A 9 25.74 26.40 44.40
N LYS A 10 26.35 25.67 45.34
CA LYS A 10 27.57 24.87 45.09
C LYS A 10 27.36 23.38 44.89
N ALA A 11 26.12 22.89 44.79
CA ALA A 11 25.84 21.45 44.66
C ALA A 11 24.94 21.05 43.48
N VAL A 12 24.87 21.86 42.41
CA VAL A 12 24.18 21.46 41.18
C VAL A 12 25.15 21.56 40.00
N GLU A 13 25.74 20.42 39.64
CA GLU A 13 26.41 20.26 38.35
C GLU A 13 25.32 20.01 37.29
N VAL A 14 24.99 21.05 36.52
CA VAL A 14 24.13 20.91 35.34
C VAL A 14 24.98 20.29 34.24
N VAL A 15 24.92 18.96 34.12
CA VAL A 15 25.50 18.25 32.96
C VAL A 15 24.66 18.58 31.73
N SER A 16 25.23 19.34 30.79
CA SER A 16 24.60 19.60 29.50
C SER A 16 24.67 18.34 28.62
N ILE A 17 23.60 17.54 28.58
CA ILE A 17 23.44 16.46 27.60
C ILE A 17 22.95 17.04 26.27
N ASN A 18 23.72 17.96 25.72
CA ASN A 18 23.59 18.40 24.34
C ASN A 18 24.95 18.93 23.93
N ASP A 19 25.82 18.01 23.53
CA ASP A 19 26.91 18.31 22.62
C ASP A 19 26.28 18.85 21.32
N LYS A 20 25.96 20.15 21.30
CA LYS A 20 25.99 20.91 20.06
C LYS A 20 27.45 21.07 19.72
N VAL A 21 28.06 20.00 19.21
CA VAL A 21 29.24 20.14 18.37
C VAL A 21 28.83 21.14 17.30
N PRO A 22 29.52 22.28 17.15
CA PRO A 22 29.32 23.15 16.01
C PRO A 22 29.59 22.26 14.79
N VAL A 23 28.54 21.87 14.06
CA VAL A 23 28.71 21.13 12.82
C VAL A 23 29.59 22.04 11.96
N PRO A 24 30.79 21.59 11.55
CA PRO A 24 31.65 22.41 10.73
C PRO A 24 30.83 22.90 9.53
N ASN A 25 30.97 24.17 9.19
CA ASN A 25 30.51 24.75 7.91
C ASN A 25 31.33 24.18 6.74
N GLU A 26 31.73 22.92 6.82
CA GLU A 26 32.41 22.20 5.77
C GLU A 26 31.35 21.73 4.80
N SER A 27 31.51 22.18 3.57
CA SER A 27 30.69 21.73 2.45
C SER A 27 30.85 20.22 2.28
N ILE A 28 29.83 19.45 2.66
CA ILE A 28 29.80 18.01 2.50
C ILE A 28 29.37 17.70 1.08
N VAL A 29 30.09 16.82 0.38
CA VAL A 29 29.63 16.22 -0.87
C VAL A 29 28.81 14.98 -0.49
N PRO A 30 27.47 15.05 -0.44
CA PRO A 30 26.68 13.91 0.01
C PRO A 30 26.82 12.73 -0.95
N HIS A 31 26.68 11.55 -0.38
CA HIS A 31 26.58 10.31 -1.14
C HIS A 31 25.29 10.34 -1.98
N GLU A 32 25.28 9.68 -3.13
CA GLU A 32 24.13 9.74 -4.06
C GLU A 32 22.82 9.31 -3.40
N ARG A 33 22.92 8.36 -2.46
CA ARG A 33 21.83 7.80 -1.65
C ARG A 33 21.13 8.86 -0.80
N GLN A 34 21.93 9.69 -0.13
CA GLN A 34 21.45 10.77 0.73
C GLN A 34 20.74 11.84 -0.11
N ILE A 35 21.24 12.14 -1.31
CA ILE A 35 20.61 13.09 -2.23
C ILE A 35 19.21 12.59 -2.62
N VAL A 36 19.08 11.32 -2.98
CA VAL A 36 17.81 10.72 -3.40
C VAL A 36 16.82 10.62 -2.22
N GLU A 37 17.27 10.17 -1.05
CA GLU A 37 16.47 10.11 0.17
C GLU A 37 15.96 11.49 0.59
N GLY A 38 16.82 12.52 0.52
CA GLY A 38 16.43 13.91 0.80
C GLY A 38 15.33 14.42 -0.14
N ILE A 39 15.41 14.07 -1.44
CA ILE A 39 14.36 14.42 -2.42
C ILE A 39 13.06 13.68 -2.11
N ILE A 40 13.12 12.40 -1.74
CA ILE A 40 11.92 11.63 -1.38
C ILE A 40 11.29 12.17 -0.11
N ALA A 41 12.08 12.56 0.89
CA ALA A 41 11.58 13.21 2.10
C ALA A 41 10.84 14.52 1.75
N ILE A 42 11.38 15.32 0.81
CA ILE A 42 10.69 16.50 0.27
C ILE A 42 9.34 16.13 -0.36
N TRP A 43 9.27 15.06 -1.15
CA TRP A 43 8.02 14.61 -1.77
C TRP A 43 7.01 14.02 -0.78
N LYS A 44 7.48 13.37 0.28
CA LYS A 44 6.62 12.86 1.36
C LYS A 44 6.01 14.00 2.17
N GLU A 45 6.80 15.03 2.47
CA GLU A 45 6.32 16.21 3.19
C GLU A 45 5.43 17.11 2.33
N ASP A 46 5.79 17.32 1.06
CA ASP A 46 4.98 18.08 0.10
C ASP A 46 4.92 17.37 -1.26
N PRO A 47 3.87 16.55 -1.49
CA PRO A 47 3.67 15.83 -2.75
C PRO A 47 3.56 16.72 -3.99
N SER A 48 3.25 18.02 -3.85
CA SER A 48 3.17 18.93 -4.99
C SER A 48 4.56 19.16 -5.64
N THR A 49 5.62 18.97 -4.86
CA THR A 49 7.01 19.17 -5.30
C THR A 49 7.51 18.09 -6.26
N GLU A 50 6.84 16.94 -6.38
CA GLU A 50 7.13 15.90 -7.39
C GLU A 50 6.90 16.41 -8.83
N SER A 51 6.07 17.45 -8.98
CA SER A 51 5.80 18.08 -10.28
C SER A 51 6.79 19.19 -10.66
N LEU A 52 7.73 19.54 -9.78
CA LEU A 52 8.70 20.60 -10.02
C LEU A 52 9.74 20.20 -11.08
N GLY A 53 10.19 21.19 -11.85
CA GLY A 53 11.38 21.03 -12.68
C GLY A 53 12.63 20.86 -11.82
N ILE A 54 13.66 20.20 -12.38
CA ILE A 54 14.93 19.88 -11.69
C ILE A 54 15.52 21.09 -10.96
N SER A 55 15.54 22.26 -11.59
CA SER A 55 16.12 23.46 -10.99
C SER A 55 15.39 23.88 -9.71
N LYS A 56 14.05 23.81 -9.70
CA LYS A 56 13.25 24.14 -8.50
C LYS A 56 13.41 23.08 -7.41
N LEU A 57 13.42 21.81 -7.80
CA LEU A 57 13.63 20.71 -6.85
C LEU A 57 15.02 20.78 -6.20
N HIS A 58 16.05 21.11 -6.98
CA HIS A 58 17.41 21.33 -6.49
C HIS A 58 17.49 22.50 -5.51
N MET A 59 16.79 23.61 -5.76
CA MET A 59 16.70 24.73 -4.81
C MET A 59 16.07 24.31 -3.48
N VAL A 60 14.97 23.55 -3.53
CA VAL A 60 14.31 23.04 -2.30
C VAL A 60 15.25 22.10 -1.53
N LEU A 61 15.99 21.23 -2.24
CA LEU A 61 16.97 20.33 -1.64
C LEU A 61 18.09 21.11 -0.93
N LYS A 62 18.66 22.13 -1.58
CA LYS A 62 19.68 22.99 -0.96
C LYS A 62 19.15 23.81 0.21
N LYS A 63 17.88 24.21 0.18
CA LYS A 63 17.26 24.91 1.32
C LYS A 63 17.14 24.02 2.55
N LYS A 64 16.83 22.73 2.37
CA LYS A 64 16.77 21.76 3.48
C LYS A 64 18.15 21.27 3.94
N HIS A 65 19.11 21.17 3.03
CA HIS A 65 20.46 20.71 3.30
C HIS A 65 21.48 21.77 2.86
N SER A 66 21.59 22.84 3.65
CA SER A 66 22.42 24.01 3.32
C SER A 66 23.92 23.71 3.24
N ASN A 67 24.39 22.68 3.95
CA ASN A 67 25.77 22.23 3.96
C ASN A 67 26.12 21.25 2.81
N TRP A 68 25.16 20.90 1.94
CA TRP A 68 25.40 19.95 0.84
C TRP A 68 25.90 20.62 -0.44
N SER A 69 27.04 20.16 -0.94
CA SER A 69 27.54 20.48 -2.28
C SER A 69 27.01 19.50 -3.32
N VAL A 70 25.86 19.86 -3.88
CA VAL A 70 25.18 19.11 -4.94
C VAL A 70 24.86 20.05 -6.09
N SER A 71 25.15 19.65 -7.33
CA SER A 71 24.79 20.39 -8.54
C SER A 71 23.44 19.96 -9.10
N GLU A 72 22.76 20.86 -9.82
CA GLU A 72 21.51 20.56 -10.51
C GLU A 72 21.67 19.38 -11.50
N LYS A 73 22.80 19.35 -12.22
CA LYS A 73 23.13 18.26 -13.15
C LYS A 73 23.24 16.92 -12.42
N ARG A 74 23.85 16.88 -11.23
CA ARG A 74 23.95 15.67 -10.41
C ARG A 74 22.58 15.21 -9.93
N VAL A 75 21.71 16.13 -9.48
CA VAL A 75 20.31 15.81 -9.17
C VAL A 75 19.58 15.23 -10.38
N LYS A 76 19.70 15.85 -11.56
CA LYS A 76 19.06 15.35 -12.79
C LYS A 76 19.56 13.96 -13.17
N THR A 77 20.87 13.73 -13.13
CA THR A 77 21.47 12.43 -13.46
C THR A 77 20.98 11.37 -12.49
N LEU A 78 20.98 11.65 -11.18
CA LEU A 78 20.48 10.73 -10.16
C LEU A 78 18.99 10.47 -10.33
N LEU A 79 18.15 11.49 -10.47
CA LEU A 79 16.71 11.24 -10.69
C LEU A 79 16.45 10.47 -12.00
N LYS A 80 17.28 10.65 -13.04
CA LYS A 80 17.19 9.87 -14.29
C LYS A 80 17.64 8.43 -14.08
N SER A 81 18.81 8.20 -13.50
CA SER A 81 19.32 6.84 -13.26
C SER A 81 18.39 6.08 -12.33
N TYR A 82 17.75 6.77 -11.39
CA TYR A 82 16.82 6.22 -10.41
C TYR A 82 15.37 6.20 -10.91
N GLY A 83 15.10 6.46 -12.20
CA GLY A 83 13.73 6.41 -12.75
C GLY A 83 12.71 7.33 -12.05
N LEU A 84 13.20 8.32 -11.31
CA LEU A 84 12.41 9.30 -10.55
C LEU A 84 12.02 10.51 -11.40
N LEU A 85 12.56 10.61 -12.63
CA LEU A 85 12.05 11.50 -13.66
C LEU A 85 10.98 10.81 -14.50
N PRO A 86 9.95 11.54 -14.97
CA PRO A 86 9.12 11.07 -16.05
C PRO A 86 9.99 10.93 -17.30
N VAL A 87 10.50 9.73 -17.56
CA VAL A 87 11.25 9.40 -18.77
C VAL A 87 10.25 9.31 -19.92
N SER A 88 10.41 10.16 -20.93
CA SER A 88 9.53 10.23 -22.11
C SER A 88 9.69 9.03 -23.06
N ASP A 89 10.81 8.30 -23.00
CA ASP A 89 11.22 7.41 -24.10
C ASP A 89 11.65 5.99 -23.67
N VAL A 90 11.29 5.54 -22.45
CA VAL A 90 11.47 4.14 -22.04
C VAL A 90 10.10 3.58 -21.69
N GLU A 91 9.65 2.54 -22.41
CA GLU A 91 8.43 1.82 -22.06
C GLU A 91 8.55 1.30 -20.63
N GLN A 92 7.69 1.80 -19.74
CA GLN A 92 7.69 1.34 -18.36
C GLN A 92 7.21 -0.12 -18.32
N TYR A 93 7.97 -1.00 -17.67
CA TYR A 93 7.59 -2.40 -17.52
C TYR A 93 6.21 -2.53 -16.87
N THR A 94 5.36 -3.31 -17.52
CA THR A 94 3.99 -3.65 -17.11
C THR A 94 3.82 -5.15 -17.28
N TYR A 95 3.16 -5.80 -16.33
CA TYR A 95 2.93 -7.25 -16.35
C TYR A 95 1.45 -7.61 -16.52
N ALA A 96 0.60 -6.66 -16.91
CA ALA A 96 -0.83 -6.93 -17.14
C ALA A 96 -1.09 -8.06 -18.14
N LYS A 97 -0.19 -8.25 -19.11
CA LYS A 97 -0.27 -9.33 -20.11
C LYS A 97 0.07 -10.71 -19.52
N GLU A 98 0.78 -10.73 -18.39
CA GLU A 98 1.15 -11.96 -17.66
C GLU A 98 0.07 -12.33 -16.64
N ILE A 99 -0.93 -11.47 -16.42
CA ILE A 99 -2.08 -11.78 -15.57
C ILE A 99 -3.05 -12.66 -16.37
N THR A 100 -3.33 -13.84 -15.83
CA THR A 100 -4.32 -14.78 -16.38
C THR A 100 -5.54 -14.85 -15.48
N SER A 101 -6.68 -15.26 -16.02
CA SER A 101 -7.88 -15.53 -15.22
C SER A 101 -8.78 -16.51 -15.96
N LEU A 102 -9.41 -17.43 -15.24
CA LEU A 102 -10.31 -18.43 -15.82
C LEU A 102 -11.77 -18.07 -15.55
N GLU A 103 -12.69 -18.79 -16.17
CA GLU A 103 -14.11 -18.73 -15.82
C GLU A 103 -14.29 -19.10 -14.35
N THR A 104 -15.09 -18.30 -13.62
CA THR A 104 -15.28 -18.50 -12.18
C THR A 104 -16.35 -19.59 -11.95
N PRO A 105 -15.98 -20.77 -11.42
CA PRO A 105 -16.92 -21.88 -11.28
C PRO A 105 -17.91 -21.63 -10.14
N SER A 106 -19.14 -22.13 -10.32
CA SER A 106 -20.21 -22.08 -9.32
C SER A 106 -20.48 -20.67 -8.75
N VAL A 107 -20.24 -19.63 -9.54
CA VAL A 107 -20.49 -18.25 -9.13
C VAL A 107 -21.98 -17.94 -9.16
N ILE A 108 -22.51 -17.42 -8.06
CA ILE A 108 -23.89 -16.94 -7.96
C ILE A 108 -23.88 -15.43 -8.18
N LEU A 109 -24.44 -14.98 -9.30
CA LEU A 109 -24.46 -13.56 -9.65
C LEU A 109 -25.69 -12.84 -9.07
N PRO A 110 -25.52 -11.62 -8.53
CA PRO A 110 -26.63 -10.76 -8.13
C PRO A 110 -27.54 -10.41 -9.31
N SER A 111 -28.82 -10.17 -9.06
CA SER A 111 -29.84 -9.97 -10.11
C SER A 111 -29.55 -8.81 -11.08
N LYS A 112 -28.84 -7.78 -10.61
CA LYS A 112 -28.51 -6.55 -11.37
C LYS A 112 -27.12 -6.56 -11.98
N VAL A 113 -26.34 -7.60 -11.75
CA VAL A 113 -24.92 -7.65 -12.13
C VAL A 113 -24.68 -8.84 -13.04
N ASN A 114 -23.86 -8.63 -14.07
CA ASN A 114 -23.37 -9.68 -14.94
C ASN A 114 -21.84 -9.75 -14.88
N LEU A 115 -21.28 -10.95 -15.00
CA LEU A 115 -19.84 -11.17 -15.14
C LEU A 115 -19.52 -11.39 -16.61
N VAL A 116 -18.61 -10.60 -17.17
CA VAL A 116 -18.25 -10.64 -18.59
C VAL A 116 -16.74 -10.79 -18.73
N MET A 117 -16.31 -11.72 -19.58
CA MET A 117 -14.91 -11.86 -19.97
C MET A 117 -14.61 -10.90 -21.14
N THR A 118 -13.65 -10.00 -20.96
CA THR A 118 -13.25 -9.03 -21.99
C THR A 118 -11.87 -9.35 -22.55
N GLN A 119 -11.65 -9.04 -23.82
CA GLN A 119 -10.35 -9.25 -24.46
C GLN A 119 -9.23 -8.37 -23.89
N LYS A 120 -9.57 -7.17 -23.39
CA LYS A 120 -8.57 -6.14 -23.00
C LYS A 120 -8.33 -6.05 -21.50
N ARG A 121 -9.34 -6.37 -20.68
CA ARG A 121 -9.31 -6.16 -19.22
C ARG A 121 -9.60 -7.43 -18.43
N GLY A 122 -9.60 -8.60 -19.09
CA GLY A 122 -10.00 -9.86 -18.47
C GLY A 122 -11.45 -9.81 -17.99
N LYS A 123 -11.73 -10.44 -16.85
CA LYS A 123 -13.05 -10.41 -16.22
C LYS A 123 -13.44 -9.00 -15.76
N GLY A 124 -14.71 -8.66 -15.91
CA GLY A 124 -15.30 -7.44 -15.40
C GLY A 124 -16.77 -7.63 -15.04
N LEU A 125 -17.24 -6.87 -14.06
CA LEU A 125 -18.66 -6.81 -13.71
C LEU A 125 -19.36 -5.70 -14.49
N TYR A 126 -20.60 -5.95 -14.90
CA TYR A 126 -21.40 -5.03 -15.70
C TYR A 126 -22.82 -4.91 -15.13
N ALA A 127 -23.39 -3.71 -15.22
CA ALA A 127 -24.79 -3.50 -14.89
C ALA A 127 -25.69 -4.22 -15.89
N LYS A 128 -26.59 -5.09 -15.42
CA LYS A 128 -27.56 -5.82 -16.25
C LYS A 128 -28.79 -4.98 -16.58
N VAL A 129 -29.05 -3.94 -15.79
CA VAL A 129 -30.18 -3.03 -15.89
C VAL A 129 -29.72 -1.60 -15.60
N ASN A 130 -30.59 -0.61 -15.77
CA ASN A 130 -30.34 0.73 -15.25
C ASN A 130 -30.44 0.71 -13.71
N ILE A 131 -29.50 1.37 -13.03
CA ILE A 131 -29.39 1.36 -11.56
C ILE A 131 -29.23 2.79 -11.07
N LYS A 132 -29.92 3.16 -9.99
CA LYS A 132 -29.89 4.52 -9.45
C LYS A 132 -28.73 4.74 -8.48
N ALA A 133 -28.27 5.98 -8.37
CA ALA A 133 -27.26 6.37 -7.39
C ALA A 133 -27.70 5.96 -5.96
N GLY A 134 -26.76 5.42 -5.18
CA GLY A 134 -26.99 4.97 -3.81
C GLY A 134 -27.62 3.57 -3.69
N GLU A 135 -28.02 2.95 -4.79
CA GLU A 135 -28.67 1.64 -4.77
C GLU A 135 -27.67 0.51 -4.45
N LEU A 136 -28.10 -0.44 -3.63
CA LEU A 136 -27.32 -1.64 -3.30
C LEU A 136 -27.24 -2.57 -4.52
N LEU A 137 -26.02 -2.88 -4.94
CA LEU A 137 -25.71 -3.80 -6.03
C LEU A 137 -25.67 -5.24 -5.50
N TRP A 138 -24.85 -5.48 -4.45
CA TRP A 138 -24.79 -6.77 -3.74
C TRP A 138 -24.14 -6.64 -2.36
N GLU A 139 -24.33 -7.67 -1.55
CA GLU A 139 -23.60 -7.93 -0.31
C GLU A 139 -22.82 -9.23 -0.48
N GLU A 140 -21.61 -9.28 0.09
CA GLU A 140 -20.71 -10.42 -0.08
C GLU A 140 -19.94 -10.71 1.19
N LEU A 141 -19.97 -11.98 1.61
CA LEU A 141 -19.11 -12.51 2.66
C LEU A 141 -17.73 -12.86 2.09
N PRO A 142 -16.65 -12.76 2.88
CA PRO A 142 -15.31 -13.12 2.42
C PRO A 142 -15.28 -14.61 2.01
N LEU A 143 -14.76 -14.88 0.82
CA LEU A 143 -14.44 -16.24 0.37
C LEU A 143 -13.36 -16.84 1.28
N PHE A 144 -12.33 -16.04 1.56
CA PHE A 144 -11.30 -16.34 2.55
C PHE A 144 -11.11 -15.13 3.46
N LEU A 145 -11.35 -15.33 4.76
CA LEU A 145 -11.09 -14.32 5.79
C LEU A 145 -9.74 -14.62 6.44
N ILE A 146 -8.78 -13.71 6.30
CA ILE A 146 -7.45 -13.86 6.92
C ILE A 146 -7.38 -12.91 8.12
N PRO A 147 -7.21 -13.43 9.35
CA PRO A 147 -6.97 -12.58 10.51
C PRO A 147 -5.65 -11.80 10.31
N PRO A 148 -5.55 -10.55 10.77
CA PRO A 148 -4.32 -9.77 10.58
C PRO A 148 -3.16 -10.48 11.27
N LEU A 149 -2.01 -10.59 10.60
CA LEU A 149 -0.82 -11.24 11.15
C LEU A 149 -0.38 -10.58 12.48
N ALA A 150 -0.50 -9.26 12.57
CA ALA A 150 -0.22 -8.49 13.78
C ALA A 150 -1.10 -8.86 14.99
N HIS A 151 -2.24 -9.51 14.77
CA HIS A 151 -3.16 -9.92 15.85
C HIS A 151 -2.87 -11.33 16.37
N THR A 152 -1.89 -12.05 15.83
CA THR A 152 -1.64 -13.47 16.14
C THR A 152 -1.42 -13.72 17.64
N GLU A 153 -0.65 -12.87 18.33
CA GLU A 153 -0.40 -12.98 19.77
C GLU A 153 -1.67 -12.71 20.60
N LEU A 154 -2.45 -11.72 20.20
CA LEU A 154 -3.74 -11.40 20.83
C LEU A 154 -4.76 -12.54 20.61
N ILE A 155 -4.73 -13.17 19.45
CA ILE A 155 -5.53 -14.36 19.16
C ILE A 155 -5.10 -15.50 20.10
N GLY A 156 -3.80 -15.81 20.14
CA GLY A 156 -3.24 -16.90 20.95
C GLY A 156 -3.54 -16.77 22.45
N SER A 157 -3.63 -15.53 22.96
CA SER A 157 -4.00 -15.21 24.35
C SER A 157 -5.51 -15.04 24.59
N GLY A 158 -6.35 -15.31 23.60
CA GLY A 158 -7.81 -15.19 23.69
C GLY A 158 -8.35 -13.75 23.74
N LYS A 159 -7.49 -12.74 23.54
CA LYS A 159 -7.83 -11.31 23.52
C LYS A 159 -8.37 -10.83 22.17
N ALA A 160 -8.24 -11.64 21.12
CA ALA A 160 -8.85 -11.40 19.82
C ALA A 160 -9.52 -12.68 19.29
N CYS A 161 -10.53 -12.50 18.44
CA CYS A 161 -11.23 -13.61 17.80
C CYS A 161 -10.28 -14.38 16.87
N THR A 162 -10.21 -15.70 17.04
CA THR A 162 -9.43 -16.60 16.17
C THR A 162 -9.77 -16.46 14.69
N TYR A 163 -11.04 -16.29 14.36
CA TYR A 163 -11.47 -16.27 12.96
C TYR A 163 -11.28 -14.89 12.31
N CYS A 164 -11.86 -13.85 12.91
CA CYS A 164 -11.94 -12.53 12.28
C CYS A 164 -10.90 -11.53 12.80
N GLY A 165 -10.10 -11.90 13.80
CA GLY A 165 -9.11 -11.03 14.42
C GLY A 165 -9.70 -9.86 15.21
N LYS A 166 -11.03 -9.80 15.40
CA LYS A 166 -11.69 -8.74 16.16
C LYS A 166 -11.20 -8.77 17.61
N LEU A 167 -10.71 -7.64 18.10
CA LEU A 167 -10.31 -7.47 19.50
C LEU A 167 -11.53 -7.65 20.42
N ALA A 168 -11.31 -8.29 21.56
CA ALA A 168 -12.33 -8.41 22.59
C ALA A 168 -12.59 -7.02 23.20
N ASN A 169 -13.80 -6.49 23.05
CA ASN A 169 -14.22 -5.27 23.76
C ASN A 169 -14.51 -5.65 25.21
N ASP A 170 -13.56 -5.42 26.10
CA ASP A 170 -13.66 -5.84 27.49
C ASP A 170 -14.52 -4.87 28.33
N SER A 171 -15.83 -5.08 28.30
CA SER A 171 -16.74 -4.63 29.37
C SER A 171 -17.63 -5.75 29.89
N SER A 172 -17.78 -6.85 29.13
CA SER A 172 -18.56 -8.02 29.52
C SER A 172 -17.72 -9.18 30.06
N ARG A 173 -16.38 -9.15 29.92
CA ARG A 173 -15.49 -10.21 30.44
C ARG A 173 -14.96 -9.84 31.83
N THR A 174 -14.70 -8.57 32.10
CA THR A 174 -14.18 -8.03 33.38
C THR A 174 -15.14 -8.04 34.57
N LYS A 175 -16.47 -8.00 34.38
CA LYS A 175 -17.40 -7.82 35.53
C LYS A 175 -17.72 -9.08 36.35
N SER A 176 -17.33 -10.27 35.90
CA SER A 176 -17.81 -11.51 36.55
C SER A 176 -16.74 -12.36 37.22
N GLY A 177 -15.44 -12.08 37.03
CA GLY A 177 -14.34 -12.88 37.63
C GLY A 177 -14.35 -14.38 37.30
N ILE A 178 -15.32 -14.83 36.50
CA ILE A 178 -15.61 -16.20 36.13
C ILE A 178 -15.60 -16.22 34.60
N SER A 179 -14.64 -16.95 34.04
CA SER A 179 -14.65 -17.37 32.64
C SER A 179 -15.86 -18.28 32.43
N VAL A 180 -17.04 -17.69 32.23
CA VAL A 180 -18.21 -18.45 31.83
C VAL A 180 -17.93 -18.89 30.39
N LEU A 181 -17.54 -20.15 30.23
CA LEU A 181 -17.42 -20.85 28.96
C LEU A 181 -18.75 -20.71 28.20
N ARG A 182 -18.87 -19.71 27.32
CA ARG A 182 -20.10 -19.47 26.54
C ARG A 182 -20.20 -20.41 25.33
N GLY A 183 -19.50 -21.54 25.36
CA GLY A 183 -19.30 -22.40 24.19
C GLY A 183 -18.55 -21.70 23.04
N LEU A 184 -17.90 -20.57 23.30
CA LEU A 184 -17.15 -19.76 22.33
C LEU A 184 -15.64 -19.93 22.43
N ASP A 185 -15.18 -20.78 23.33
CA ASP A 185 -13.76 -21.02 23.58
C ASP A 185 -13.35 -22.33 22.89
N CYS A 186 -12.07 -22.46 22.60
CA CYS A 186 -11.50 -23.74 22.19
C CYS A 186 -11.35 -24.66 23.40
N ASN A 187 -11.51 -25.96 23.18
CA ASN A 187 -11.38 -26.95 24.25
C ASN A 187 -9.92 -27.32 24.55
N PHE A 188 -8.97 -26.94 23.68
CA PHE A 188 -7.58 -27.40 23.73
C PHE A 188 -6.57 -26.25 23.92
N CYS A 189 -6.96 -24.99 23.68
CA CYS A 189 -6.09 -23.83 23.86
C CYS A 189 -6.88 -22.60 24.30
N GLN A 190 -6.16 -21.50 24.55
CA GLN A 190 -6.72 -20.24 25.07
C GLN A 190 -7.46 -19.39 24.01
N GLU A 191 -7.49 -19.85 22.77
CA GLU A 191 -8.14 -19.14 21.67
C GLU A 191 -9.68 -19.14 21.80
N THR A 192 -10.28 -18.03 21.35
CA THR A 192 -11.72 -17.81 21.48
C THR A 192 -12.33 -17.22 20.22
N TRP A 193 -13.63 -17.42 20.02
CA TRP A 193 -14.40 -16.80 18.94
C TRP A 193 -15.31 -15.70 19.48
N CYS A 194 -15.51 -14.63 18.72
CA CYS A 194 -16.36 -13.52 19.14
C CYS A 194 -17.87 -13.78 18.98
N SER A 195 -18.26 -14.82 18.23
CA SER A 195 -19.65 -15.22 18.00
C SER A 195 -19.73 -16.71 17.66
N LEU A 196 -20.93 -17.29 17.79
CA LEU A 196 -21.20 -18.68 17.38
C LEU A 196 -20.99 -18.87 15.87
N ASP A 197 -21.28 -17.85 15.05
CA ASP A 197 -21.04 -17.92 13.61
C ASP A 197 -19.55 -17.96 13.28
N CYS A 198 -18.72 -17.14 13.95
CA CYS A 198 -17.27 -17.20 13.82
C CYS A 198 -16.75 -18.59 14.22
N LYS A 199 -17.25 -19.17 15.32
CA LYS A 199 -16.87 -20.52 15.74
C LYS A 199 -17.28 -21.56 14.69
N ARG A 200 -18.55 -21.54 14.24
CA ARG A 200 -19.07 -22.49 13.24
C ARG A 200 -18.25 -22.46 11.94
N GLN A 201 -17.88 -21.27 11.46
CA GLN A 201 -17.15 -21.11 10.22
C GLN A 201 -15.67 -21.53 10.31
N ASN A 202 -15.07 -21.49 11.49
CA ASN A 202 -13.62 -21.61 11.63
C ASN A 202 -13.14 -22.77 12.50
N GLN A 203 -14.00 -23.37 13.34
CA GLN A 203 -13.59 -24.39 14.30
C GLN A 203 -12.87 -25.58 13.65
N LEU A 204 -13.31 -26.02 12.47
CA LEU A 204 -12.64 -27.09 11.73
C LEU A 204 -11.22 -26.67 11.32
N LEU A 205 -11.09 -25.51 10.66
CA LEU A 205 -9.81 -24.96 10.22
C LEU A 205 -8.85 -24.73 11.39
N HIS A 206 -9.32 -24.10 12.47
CA HIS A 206 -8.55 -23.89 13.69
C HIS A 206 -8.05 -25.20 14.27
N SER A 207 -8.93 -26.20 14.38
CA SER A 207 -8.55 -27.50 14.93
C SER A 207 -7.52 -28.20 14.07
N SER A 208 -7.66 -28.16 12.74
CA SER A 208 -6.71 -28.77 11.81
C SER A 208 -5.35 -28.06 11.75
N LEU A 209 -5.32 -26.74 11.94
CA LEU A 209 -4.06 -25.97 11.89
C LEU A 209 -3.31 -25.92 13.22
N LYS A 210 -3.99 -26.06 14.36
CA LYS A 210 -3.39 -25.77 15.68
C LYS A 210 -3.39 -26.92 16.66
N HIS A 211 -4.18 -27.97 16.42
CA HIS A 211 -4.27 -29.10 17.35
C HIS A 211 -3.89 -30.41 16.66
N PRO A 212 -2.98 -31.21 17.23
CA PRO A 212 -2.83 -32.59 16.81
C PRO A 212 -4.12 -33.33 17.16
N LEU A 213 -4.86 -33.82 16.15
CA LEU A 213 -6.07 -34.60 16.39
C LEU A 213 -5.71 -35.93 17.08
N HIS A 214 -6.19 -36.12 18.31
CA HIS A 214 -6.20 -37.44 18.96
C HIS A 214 -7.30 -38.31 18.33
N GLY A 215 -6.99 -39.01 17.23
CA GLY A 215 -7.92 -39.96 16.62
C GLY A 215 -7.62 -40.34 15.17
N SER A 216 -7.76 -41.63 14.87
CA SER A 216 -7.48 -42.26 13.57
C SER A 216 -8.48 -41.85 12.47
N LEU A 217 -8.16 -40.81 11.70
CA LEU A 217 -8.83 -40.52 10.43
C LEU A 217 -7.81 -40.01 9.39
N SER A 218 -7.77 -40.62 8.22
CA SER A 218 -6.88 -40.39 7.06
C SER A 218 -6.54 -38.92 6.68
N LEU A 219 -7.35 -37.94 7.10
CA LEU A 219 -7.09 -36.50 6.97
C LEU A 219 -5.92 -36.00 7.85
N THR A 220 -5.51 -36.76 8.87
CA THR A 220 -4.45 -36.44 9.84
C THR A 220 -3.03 -36.36 9.27
N ARG A 221 -2.83 -36.66 7.98
CA ARG A 221 -1.53 -36.46 7.30
C ARG A 221 -1.50 -35.27 6.35
N ALA A 222 -2.60 -34.54 6.19
CA ALA A 222 -2.68 -33.47 5.20
C ALA A 222 -2.11 -32.14 5.72
N ILE A 223 -2.24 -31.87 7.02
CA ILE A 223 -1.81 -30.62 7.67
C ILE A 223 -1.03 -30.97 8.94
N ASP A 224 0.14 -30.36 9.13
CA ASP A 224 0.97 -30.46 10.33
C ASP A 224 0.83 -29.19 11.21
N PRO A 225 0.19 -29.29 12.39
CA PRO A 225 0.02 -28.15 13.28
C PRO A 225 1.31 -27.58 13.87
N THR A 226 2.33 -28.42 14.06
CA THR A 226 3.63 -27.99 14.62
C THR A 226 4.38 -27.16 13.58
N ALA A 227 4.42 -27.63 12.34
CA ALA A 227 4.97 -26.87 11.23
C ALA A 227 4.18 -25.57 11.00
N PHE A 228 2.86 -25.56 11.19
CA PHE A 228 2.06 -24.34 11.07
C PHE A 228 2.44 -23.29 12.12
N ALA A 229 2.70 -23.71 13.36
CA ALA A 229 3.19 -22.81 14.40
C ALA A 229 4.55 -22.21 14.03
N GLN A 230 5.50 -23.03 13.54
CA GLN A 230 6.82 -22.58 13.09
C GLN A 230 6.73 -21.60 11.90
N LEU A 231 5.89 -21.91 10.90
CA LEU A 231 5.63 -21.02 9.77
C LEU A 231 5.02 -19.71 10.23
N THR A 232 4.11 -19.74 11.20
CA THR A 232 3.47 -18.54 11.73
C THR A 232 4.48 -17.64 12.44
N GLU A 233 5.38 -18.22 13.26
CA GLU A 233 6.48 -17.48 13.89
C GLU A 233 7.41 -16.86 12.84
N TYR A 234 7.77 -17.61 11.80
CA TYR A 234 8.55 -17.11 10.68
C TYR A 234 7.84 -15.94 9.97
N CYS A 235 6.54 -16.06 9.70
CA CYS A 235 5.75 -14.98 9.10
C CYS A 235 5.77 -13.72 9.98
N ILE A 236 5.64 -13.85 11.31
CA ILE A 236 5.71 -12.71 12.25
C ILE A 236 7.09 -12.06 12.18
N LYS A 237 8.16 -12.87 12.24
CA LYS A 237 9.54 -12.37 12.18
C LYS A 237 9.81 -11.59 10.90
N GLU A 238 9.41 -12.13 9.75
CA GLU A 238 9.63 -11.52 8.43
C GLU A 238 8.50 -10.55 8.01
N GLN A 239 7.52 -10.31 8.88
CA GLN A 239 6.32 -9.50 8.59
C GLN A 239 5.55 -9.93 7.32
N TRP A 240 5.57 -11.23 7.01
CA TRP A 240 5.13 -11.75 5.73
C TRP A 240 3.68 -12.23 5.75
N SER A 241 2.76 -11.26 5.68
CA SER A 241 1.31 -11.52 5.68
C SER A 241 0.83 -12.34 4.47
N GLY A 242 1.52 -12.25 3.33
CA GLY A 242 1.20 -13.01 2.12
C GLY A 242 1.36 -14.53 2.30
N LEU A 243 2.48 -14.97 2.89
CA LEU A 243 2.71 -16.38 3.20
C LEU A 243 1.67 -16.90 4.20
N TYR A 244 1.44 -16.15 5.28
CA TYR A 244 0.42 -16.48 6.28
C TYR A 244 -0.97 -16.67 5.65
N ALA A 245 -1.36 -15.78 4.74
CA ALA A 245 -2.64 -15.85 4.06
C ALA A 245 -2.77 -17.08 3.15
N ILE A 246 -1.77 -17.38 2.31
CA ILE A 246 -1.89 -18.51 1.37
C ILE A 246 -1.93 -19.86 2.07
N VAL A 247 -1.28 -19.98 3.24
CA VAL A 247 -1.37 -21.19 4.08
C VAL A 247 -2.79 -21.39 4.59
N ILE A 248 -3.42 -20.32 5.09
CA ILE A 248 -4.82 -20.35 5.53
C ILE A 248 -5.76 -20.65 4.36
N ILE A 249 -5.55 -20.02 3.20
CA ILE A 249 -6.34 -20.27 1.99
C ILE A 249 -6.24 -21.73 1.56
N TYR A 250 -5.01 -22.26 1.47
CA TYR A 250 -4.79 -23.64 1.06
C TYR A 250 -5.40 -24.64 2.04
N ALA A 251 -5.26 -24.41 3.35
CA ALA A 251 -5.92 -25.23 4.35
C ALA A 251 -7.45 -25.20 4.24
N ASN A 252 -8.06 -24.04 3.97
CA ASN A 252 -9.50 -23.98 3.69
C ASN A 252 -9.88 -24.79 2.45
N CYS A 253 -9.10 -24.68 1.37
CA CYS A 253 -9.32 -25.45 0.15
C CYS A 253 -9.21 -26.97 0.38
N LEU A 254 -8.24 -27.43 1.19
CA LEU A 254 -8.08 -28.84 1.53
C LEU A 254 -9.23 -29.39 2.39
N LEU A 255 -9.79 -28.54 3.26
CA LEU A 255 -10.89 -28.92 4.16
C LEU A 255 -12.28 -28.79 3.51
N ASP A 256 -12.36 -28.10 2.36
CA ASP A 256 -13.59 -27.95 1.59
C ASP A 256 -13.94 -29.25 0.85
N LYS A 257 -14.96 -29.94 1.36
CA LYS A 257 -15.49 -31.18 0.77
C LYS A 257 -16.10 -30.98 -0.61
N SER A 258 -16.52 -29.76 -0.97
CA SER A 258 -17.10 -29.48 -2.29
C SER A 258 -16.04 -29.35 -3.38
N GLY A 259 -14.79 -29.05 -3.01
CA GLY A 259 -13.69 -28.73 -3.92
C GLY A 259 -13.84 -27.40 -4.66
N VAL A 260 -14.91 -26.65 -4.41
CA VAL A 260 -15.24 -25.41 -5.13
C VAL A 260 -14.30 -24.29 -4.74
N LEU A 261 -13.86 -24.20 -3.48
CA LEU A 261 -12.99 -23.12 -3.01
C LEU A 261 -11.66 -23.07 -3.76
N HIS A 262 -11.03 -24.23 -3.96
CA HIS A 262 -9.80 -24.34 -4.75
C HIS A 262 -10.04 -23.87 -6.19
N LEU A 263 -11.11 -24.34 -6.83
CA LEU A 263 -11.41 -23.99 -8.21
C LEU A 263 -11.70 -22.49 -8.37
N GLN A 264 -12.41 -21.89 -7.41
CA GLN A 264 -12.70 -20.45 -7.39
C GLN A 264 -11.44 -19.61 -7.18
N PHE A 265 -10.59 -19.98 -6.20
CA PHE A 265 -9.31 -19.30 -6.00
C PHE A 265 -8.42 -19.41 -7.24
N SER A 266 -8.36 -20.60 -7.84
CA SER A 266 -7.58 -20.86 -9.04
C SER A 266 -8.11 -20.17 -10.29
N ALA A 267 -9.39 -19.76 -10.29
CA ALA A 267 -9.99 -19.01 -11.38
C ALA A 267 -9.81 -17.49 -11.26
N MET A 268 -9.34 -16.95 -10.13
CA MET A 268 -9.18 -15.50 -9.91
C MET A 268 -8.20 -14.86 -10.90
N ALA A 269 -7.97 -13.55 -10.80
CA ALA A 269 -6.83 -12.96 -11.50
C ALA A 269 -5.55 -13.54 -10.87
N ARG A 270 -4.66 -14.11 -11.68
CA ARG A 270 -3.45 -14.80 -11.22
C ARG A 270 -2.23 -14.29 -11.97
N VAL A 271 -1.14 -14.15 -11.24
CA VAL A 271 0.19 -13.82 -11.78
C VAL A 271 1.21 -14.34 -10.78
N SER A 272 2.40 -14.72 -11.25
CA SER A 272 3.47 -15.11 -10.34
C SER A 272 3.92 -13.92 -9.49
N GLN A 273 4.20 -14.17 -8.21
CA GLN A 273 4.73 -13.13 -7.31
C GLN A 273 6.08 -12.58 -7.79
N SER A 274 6.92 -13.39 -8.44
CA SER A 274 8.22 -12.93 -8.97
C SER A 274 8.04 -11.93 -10.12
N VAL A 275 7.05 -12.15 -11.00
CA VAL A 275 6.69 -11.21 -12.07
C VAL A 275 6.27 -9.86 -11.51
N ARG A 276 5.47 -9.86 -10.44
CA ARG A 276 5.09 -8.61 -9.76
C ARG A 276 6.28 -7.89 -9.17
N TYR A 277 7.19 -8.64 -8.55
CA TYR A 277 8.40 -8.08 -7.94
C TYR A 277 9.30 -7.41 -8.98
N LYS A 278 9.40 -7.94 -10.20
CA LYS A 278 10.11 -7.28 -11.32
C LYS A 278 9.58 -5.87 -11.59
N ALA A 279 8.29 -5.61 -11.38
CA ALA A 279 7.72 -4.27 -11.57
C ALA A 279 8.06 -3.28 -10.46
N LEU A 280 8.27 -3.76 -9.24
CA LEU A 280 8.83 -2.96 -8.16
C LEU A 280 10.24 -2.49 -8.57
N ASN A 281 11.06 -3.43 -9.05
CA ASN A 281 12.44 -3.16 -9.49
C ASN A 281 12.49 -2.29 -10.75
N SER A 282 11.55 -2.48 -11.68
CA SER A 282 11.44 -1.67 -12.90
C SER A 282 10.81 -0.29 -12.66
N ALA A 283 10.17 -0.08 -11.52
CA ALA A 283 9.68 1.24 -11.10
C ALA A 283 10.70 2.04 -10.32
N ALA A 284 11.57 1.32 -9.63
CA ALA A 284 12.70 1.83 -8.89
C ALA A 284 13.99 1.31 -9.54
N GLY A 285 14.36 1.81 -10.72
CA GLY A 285 15.69 1.56 -11.30
C GLY A 285 16.85 2.15 -10.47
N ALA A 286 16.80 2.10 -9.13
CA ALA A 286 17.09 3.26 -8.31
C ALA A 286 17.50 2.95 -6.88
N PHE A 287 16.62 2.35 -6.09
CA PHE A 287 16.92 2.20 -4.67
C PHE A 287 17.94 1.07 -4.45
N ASP A 288 17.87 0.01 -5.25
CA ASP A 288 18.77 -1.16 -5.11
C ASP A 288 20.05 -1.09 -5.97
N ALA A 289 20.10 -0.20 -6.96
CA ALA A 289 21.27 -0.05 -7.83
C ALA A 289 22.50 0.50 -7.09
N MET A 290 22.30 1.09 -5.90
CA MET A 290 23.36 1.76 -5.16
C MET A 290 24.33 0.87 -4.41
N GLN A 291 24.06 -0.44 -4.34
CA GLN A 291 24.81 -1.36 -3.47
C GLN A 291 25.39 -2.54 -4.24
N GLY A 292 25.51 -2.43 -5.58
CA GLY A 292 25.60 -3.62 -6.43
C GLY A 292 24.41 -4.57 -6.23
N GLY A 293 23.30 -4.04 -5.66
CA GLY A 293 22.35 -4.75 -4.81
C GLY A 293 21.06 -5.21 -5.47
N ALA A 294 20.78 -4.85 -6.71
CA ALA A 294 19.58 -5.35 -7.39
C ALA A 294 19.59 -6.88 -7.52
N LEU A 295 20.75 -7.48 -7.85
CA LEU A 295 20.92 -8.94 -7.84
C LEU A 295 20.89 -9.52 -6.42
N PHE A 296 21.57 -8.89 -5.45
CA PHE A 296 21.61 -9.40 -4.06
C PHE A 296 20.24 -9.30 -3.36
N VAL A 297 19.45 -8.28 -3.63
CA VAL A 297 18.08 -8.13 -3.11
C VAL A 297 17.13 -9.09 -3.81
N GLU A 298 17.27 -9.31 -5.12
CA GLU A 298 16.52 -10.33 -5.84
C GLU A 298 16.87 -11.74 -5.34
N GLU A 299 18.14 -12.02 -5.09
CA GLU A 299 18.61 -13.29 -4.54
C GLU A 299 18.13 -13.49 -3.08
N GLN A 300 18.22 -12.46 -2.23
CA GLN A 300 17.67 -12.51 -0.87
C GLN A 300 16.15 -12.71 -0.88
N GLN A 301 15.45 -12.04 -1.78
CA GLN A 301 14.00 -12.16 -1.92
C GLN A 301 13.59 -13.55 -2.43
N GLU A 302 14.33 -14.10 -3.38
CA GLU A 302 14.16 -15.47 -3.87
C GLU A 302 14.48 -16.51 -2.77
N GLN A 303 15.53 -16.29 -1.97
CA GLN A 303 15.83 -17.13 -0.81
C GLN A 303 14.69 -17.08 0.22
N LEU A 304 14.14 -15.90 0.50
CA LEU A 304 12.95 -15.74 1.36
C LEU A 304 11.78 -16.55 0.79
N TRP A 305 11.51 -16.46 -0.52
CA TRP A 305 10.42 -17.21 -1.16
C TRP A 305 10.63 -18.72 -1.10
N ARG A 306 11.85 -19.20 -1.36
CA ARG A 306 12.20 -20.62 -1.24
C ARG A 306 12.04 -21.10 0.19
N LYS A 307 12.47 -20.32 1.18
CA LYS A 307 12.28 -20.69 2.58
C LYS A 307 10.80 -20.73 2.96
N GLY A 308 10.02 -19.77 2.49
CA GLY A 308 8.56 -19.77 2.66
C GLY A 308 7.90 -21.00 2.03
N TYR A 309 8.35 -21.42 0.85
CA TYR A 309 7.86 -22.63 0.18
C TYR A 309 8.24 -23.92 0.92
N GLU A 310 9.46 -24.01 1.46
CA GLU A 310 9.87 -25.13 2.31
C GLU A 310 8.96 -25.27 3.53
N LEU A 311 8.77 -24.16 4.27
CA LEU A 311 7.89 -24.14 5.44
C LEU A 311 6.44 -24.46 5.05
N PHE A 312 5.96 -23.95 3.92
CA PHE A 312 4.63 -24.30 3.40
C PHE A 312 4.50 -25.81 3.16
N CYS A 313 5.51 -26.44 2.57
CA CYS A 313 5.54 -27.88 2.34
C CYS A 313 5.62 -28.69 3.64
N GLU A 314 6.24 -28.15 4.69
CA GLU A 314 6.24 -28.77 6.02
C GLU A 314 4.85 -28.73 6.66
N VAL A 315 4.11 -27.62 6.49
CA VAL A 315 2.70 -27.53 6.92
C VAL A 315 1.82 -28.51 6.13
N PHE A 316 2.11 -28.72 4.84
CA PHE A 316 1.33 -29.59 3.96
C PHE A 316 2.19 -30.71 3.36
N PRO A 317 2.54 -31.77 4.12
CA PRO A 317 3.47 -32.81 3.67
C PRO A 317 3.10 -33.47 2.33
N ARG A 318 1.79 -33.59 2.05
CA ARG A 318 1.29 -34.13 0.78
C ARG A 318 1.58 -33.24 -0.42
N ALA A 319 1.62 -31.91 -0.23
CA ALA A 319 1.99 -30.97 -1.28
C ALA A 319 3.38 -31.30 -1.86
N LYS A 320 4.31 -31.68 -0.97
CA LYS A 320 5.67 -32.11 -1.33
C LYS A 320 5.74 -33.54 -1.82
N SER A 321 5.11 -34.49 -1.13
CA SER A 321 5.26 -35.92 -1.45
C SER A 321 4.55 -36.33 -2.74
N GLU A 322 3.41 -35.71 -3.05
CA GLU A 322 2.63 -35.98 -4.27
C GLU A 322 2.98 -34.99 -5.40
N GLY A 323 3.79 -33.97 -5.12
CA GLY A 323 4.13 -32.91 -6.07
C GLY A 323 2.91 -32.07 -6.50
N SER A 324 1.86 -32.01 -5.67
CA SER A 324 0.61 -31.34 -6.02
C SER A 324 0.73 -29.81 -6.04
N ILE A 325 1.69 -29.24 -5.31
CA ILE A 325 2.03 -27.81 -5.38
C ILE A 325 3.54 -27.69 -5.58
N LEU A 326 3.93 -27.31 -6.81
CA LEU A 326 5.30 -26.97 -7.15
C LEU A 326 5.62 -25.53 -6.74
N TYR A 327 6.91 -25.17 -6.72
CA TYR A 327 7.36 -23.81 -6.40
C TYR A 327 6.69 -22.74 -7.26
N ASP A 328 6.54 -22.99 -8.57
CA ASP A 328 5.88 -22.05 -9.47
C ASP A 328 4.41 -21.82 -9.08
N GLU A 329 3.68 -22.88 -8.74
CA GLU A 329 2.29 -22.76 -8.30
C GLU A 329 2.20 -22.02 -6.96
N PHE A 330 3.11 -22.28 -6.02
CA PHE A 330 3.23 -21.51 -4.78
C PHE A 330 3.43 -20.01 -5.07
N MET A 331 4.28 -19.66 -6.03
CA MET A 331 4.50 -18.27 -6.46
C MET A 331 3.25 -17.66 -7.12
N PHE A 332 2.49 -18.44 -7.88
CA PHE A 332 1.19 -18.00 -8.40
C PHE A 332 0.16 -17.82 -7.27
N MET A 333 0.12 -18.68 -6.26
CA MET A 333 -0.79 -18.53 -5.12
C MET A 333 -0.50 -17.24 -4.35
N LEU A 334 0.78 -16.94 -4.08
CA LEU A 334 1.21 -15.67 -3.47
C LEU A 334 0.76 -14.48 -4.30
N GLY A 335 1.05 -14.49 -5.60
CA GLY A 335 0.71 -13.40 -6.49
C GLY A 335 -0.80 -13.21 -6.64
N THR A 336 -1.56 -14.31 -6.69
CA THR A 336 -3.04 -14.33 -6.70
C THR A 336 -3.61 -13.68 -5.45
N TYR A 337 -3.18 -14.10 -4.25
CA TYR A 337 -3.61 -13.46 -3.01
C TYR A 337 -3.28 -11.96 -3.02
N ASN A 338 -2.05 -11.61 -3.35
CA ASN A 338 -1.58 -10.23 -3.27
C ASN A 338 -2.29 -9.28 -4.28
N ILE A 339 -2.88 -9.77 -5.39
CA ILE A 339 -3.64 -8.91 -6.34
C ILE A 339 -5.14 -8.93 -6.06
N ASN A 340 -5.68 -9.94 -5.38
CA ASN A 340 -7.13 -10.02 -5.15
C ASN A 340 -7.54 -9.62 -3.73
N ASN A 341 -6.61 -9.57 -2.77
CA ASN A 341 -6.98 -9.26 -1.38
C ASN A 341 -7.47 -7.82 -1.21
N LEU A 342 -8.50 -7.66 -0.39
CA LEU A 342 -9.03 -6.40 0.12
C LEU A 342 -9.04 -6.51 1.64
N ASP A 343 -8.25 -5.67 2.31
CA ASP A 343 -8.10 -5.67 3.77
C ASP A 343 -7.82 -7.09 4.29
N SER A 344 -6.77 -7.77 3.81
CA SER A 344 -6.42 -9.15 4.20
C SER A 344 -7.58 -10.17 4.08
N SER A 345 -8.49 -9.97 3.13
CA SER A 345 -9.57 -10.90 2.83
C SER A 345 -9.74 -11.01 1.32
N VAL A 346 -10.27 -12.14 0.87
CA VAL A 346 -10.52 -12.37 -0.55
C VAL A 346 -12.02 -12.52 -0.74
N TYR A 347 -12.56 -11.83 -1.76
CA TYR A 347 -13.97 -11.79 -2.09
C TYR A 347 -14.13 -12.18 -3.56
N LEU A 348 -15.05 -13.10 -3.85
CA LEU A 348 -15.17 -13.70 -5.18
C LEU A 348 -15.62 -12.69 -6.25
N LEU A 349 -16.73 -11.98 -6.00
CA LEU A 349 -17.30 -11.01 -6.92
C LEU A 349 -16.56 -9.68 -6.86
N GLN A 350 -16.23 -9.17 -5.67
CA GLN A 350 -15.53 -7.89 -5.56
C GLN A 350 -14.20 -7.89 -6.31
N SER A 351 -13.45 -9.00 -6.34
CA SER A 351 -12.19 -9.09 -7.09
C SER A 351 -12.37 -8.99 -8.61
N HIS A 352 -13.61 -9.02 -9.13
CA HIS A 352 -13.92 -8.77 -10.56
C HIS A 352 -14.25 -7.30 -10.87
N LEU A 353 -14.25 -6.40 -9.87
CA LEU A 353 -14.39 -4.96 -10.11
C LEU A 353 -13.10 -4.37 -10.67
N ASN A 354 -13.12 -4.01 -11.94
CA ASN A 354 -11.98 -3.38 -12.60
C ASN A 354 -11.70 -1.96 -12.10
N HIS A 355 -10.45 -1.52 -12.27
CA HIS A 355 -10.05 -0.18 -11.86
C HIS A 355 -10.61 0.96 -12.74
N ASN A 356 -11.05 2.04 -12.12
CA ASN A 356 -11.13 3.37 -12.73
C ASN A 356 -10.77 4.43 -11.70
N CYS A 357 -9.94 5.44 -12.05
CA CYS A 357 -9.62 6.53 -11.12
C CYS A 357 -10.85 7.38 -10.75
N LEU A 358 -11.91 7.34 -11.57
CA LEU A 358 -13.22 7.87 -11.25
C LEU A 358 -14.23 6.69 -11.22
N PRO A 359 -14.26 5.91 -10.12
CA PRO A 359 -15.09 4.72 -10.04
C PRO A 359 -16.57 5.08 -10.00
N ASN A 360 -17.41 4.14 -10.44
CA ASN A 360 -18.87 4.28 -10.43
C ASN A 360 -19.54 3.38 -9.36
N THR A 361 -18.76 2.62 -8.60
CA THR A 361 -19.21 1.90 -7.41
C THR A 361 -18.58 2.44 -6.13
N ASN A 362 -19.23 2.18 -5.00
CA ASN A 362 -18.73 2.43 -3.66
C ASN A 362 -18.71 1.11 -2.89
N VAL A 363 -17.53 0.64 -2.50
CA VAL A 363 -17.35 -0.61 -1.73
C VAL A 363 -17.22 -0.22 -0.26
N VAL A 364 -18.16 -0.69 0.56
CA VAL A 364 -18.22 -0.44 2.01
C VAL A 364 -17.92 -1.74 2.72
N THR A 365 -16.80 -1.80 3.44
CA THR A 365 -16.46 -2.93 4.31
C THR A 365 -17.08 -2.73 5.69
N SER A 366 -17.52 -3.82 6.34
CA SER A 366 -17.99 -3.73 7.72
C SER A 366 -16.82 -3.58 8.69
N SER A 367 -17.04 -2.86 9.80
CA SER A 367 -16.14 -2.85 10.96
C SER A 367 -15.87 -4.25 11.53
N LYS A 368 -16.84 -5.16 11.36
CA LYS A 368 -16.69 -6.57 11.66
C LYS A 368 -16.37 -7.30 10.36
N ARG A 369 -15.09 -7.61 10.14
CA ARG A 369 -14.59 -8.19 8.87
C ARG A 369 -15.33 -9.44 8.40
N TYR A 370 -15.88 -10.24 9.32
CA TYR A 370 -16.69 -11.43 8.98
C TYR A 370 -18.09 -11.12 8.41
N GLU A 371 -18.60 -9.90 8.57
CA GLU A 371 -19.85 -9.45 7.92
C GLU A 371 -19.60 -9.06 6.44
N GLY A 372 -18.34 -9.05 6.00
CA GLY A 372 -17.96 -8.83 4.61
C GLY A 372 -18.13 -7.40 4.13
N LEU A 373 -18.62 -7.26 2.90
CA LEU A 373 -18.75 -5.98 2.20
C LEU A 373 -20.11 -5.79 1.55
N LYS A 374 -20.43 -4.52 1.29
CA LYS A 374 -21.59 -4.09 0.51
C LYS A 374 -21.13 -3.18 -0.61
N VAL A 375 -21.66 -3.38 -1.81
CA VAL A 375 -21.32 -2.54 -2.97
C VAL A 375 -22.54 -1.76 -3.42
N PHE A 376 -22.37 -0.44 -3.51
CA PHE A 376 -23.42 0.49 -3.92
C PHE A 376 -23.07 1.19 -5.22
N ALA A 377 -24.07 1.60 -5.99
CA ALA A 377 -23.87 2.50 -7.12
C ALA A 377 -23.50 3.91 -6.62
N LYS A 378 -22.39 4.46 -7.11
CA LYS A 378 -21.93 5.82 -6.73
C LYS A 378 -22.65 6.93 -7.51
N ARG A 379 -23.24 6.58 -8.65
CA ARG A 379 -24.06 7.45 -9.51
C ARG A 379 -25.06 6.58 -10.28
N ASP A 380 -25.94 7.21 -11.06
CA ASP A 380 -26.78 6.49 -12.01
C ASP A 380 -25.90 5.71 -13.01
N LEU A 381 -26.24 4.42 -13.20
CA LEU A 381 -25.58 3.47 -14.09
C LEU A 381 -26.55 3.04 -15.18
N LYS A 382 -26.05 2.96 -16.42
CA LYS A 382 -26.83 2.42 -17.54
C LYS A 382 -26.65 0.91 -17.63
N SER A 383 -27.67 0.23 -18.15
CA SER A 383 -27.54 -1.17 -18.57
C SER A 383 -26.37 -1.33 -19.55
N GLY A 384 -25.54 -2.35 -19.34
CA GLY A 384 -24.32 -2.62 -20.10
C GLY A 384 -23.09 -1.80 -19.67
N GLU A 385 -23.19 -0.95 -18.66
CA GLU A 385 -22.05 -0.18 -18.16
C GLU A 385 -21.14 -1.03 -17.25
N GLU A 386 -19.81 -0.94 -17.42
CA GLU A 386 -18.82 -1.63 -16.57
C GLU A 386 -18.83 -1.06 -15.15
N LEU A 387 -18.96 -1.92 -14.16
CA LEU A 387 -18.84 -1.59 -12.75
C LEU A 387 -17.35 -1.55 -12.37
N THR A 388 -16.94 -0.44 -11.76
CA THR A 388 -15.53 -0.16 -11.48
C THR A 388 -15.32 0.38 -10.07
N THR A 389 -14.16 0.05 -9.49
CA THR A 389 -13.67 0.57 -8.21
C THR A 389 -12.33 1.28 -8.39
N SER A 390 -11.82 1.96 -7.37
CA SER A 390 -10.47 2.54 -7.41
C SER A 390 -9.52 1.67 -6.59
N TYR A 391 -8.41 1.25 -7.21
CA TYR A 391 -7.37 0.43 -6.55
C TYR A 391 -6.32 1.30 -5.84
N VAL A 392 -6.32 2.59 -6.15
CA VAL A 392 -5.39 3.60 -5.63
C VAL A 392 -6.19 4.78 -5.12
N ASN A 393 -5.57 5.63 -4.30
CA ASN A 393 -6.25 6.81 -3.77
C ASN A 393 -6.57 7.80 -4.92
N PRO A 394 -7.86 8.11 -5.19
CA PRO A 394 -8.24 9.03 -6.26
C PRO A 394 -7.69 10.46 -6.08
N SER A 395 -7.35 10.84 -4.84
CA SER A 395 -6.80 12.15 -4.48
C SER A 395 -5.31 12.29 -4.81
N HIS A 396 -4.60 11.18 -5.06
CA HIS A 396 -3.19 11.22 -5.47
C HIS A 396 -3.04 11.89 -6.84
N THR A 397 -1.84 12.43 -7.12
CA THR A 397 -1.54 13.00 -8.44
C THR A 397 -1.60 11.92 -9.51
N VAL A 398 -1.79 12.30 -10.78
CA VAL A 398 -1.83 11.31 -11.87
C VAL A 398 -0.54 10.49 -11.97
N GLN A 399 0.61 11.07 -11.64
CA GLN A 399 1.89 10.34 -11.65
C GLN A 399 1.95 9.28 -10.54
N GLN A 400 1.52 9.64 -9.34
CA GLN A 400 1.43 8.71 -8.21
C GLN A 400 0.47 7.56 -8.50
N ARG A 401 -0.74 7.86 -8.99
CA ARG A 401 -1.72 6.82 -9.37
C ARG A 401 -1.17 5.89 -10.44
N LEU A 402 -0.54 6.43 -11.49
CA LEU A 402 0.07 5.61 -12.56
C LEU A 402 1.23 4.75 -12.05
N ARG A 403 2.08 5.29 -11.16
CA ARG A 403 3.16 4.52 -10.52
C ARG A 403 2.61 3.38 -9.67
N GLU A 404 1.68 3.66 -8.78
CA GLU A 404 1.05 2.66 -7.90
C GLU A 404 0.34 1.56 -8.70
N LEU A 405 -0.43 1.93 -9.73
CA LEU A 405 -1.11 0.96 -10.60
C LEU A 405 -0.11 0.10 -11.38
N ARG A 406 0.99 0.68 -11.85
CA ARG A 406 2.02 -0.09 -12.54
C ARG A 406 2.71 -1.09 -11.60
N VAL A 407 3.12 -0.65 -10.42
CA VAL A 407 3.86 -1.50 -9.46
C VAL A 407 2.95 -2.59 -8.89
N ASN A 408 1.80 -2.20 -8.35
CA ASN A 408 0.97 -3.10 -7.57
C ASN A 408 0.01 -3.94 -8.42
N TRP A 409 -0.34 -3.44 -9.61
CA TRP A 409 -1.37 -4.03 -10.48
C TRP A 409 -0.91 -4.30 -11.92
N GLY A 410 0.31 -3.88 -12.28
CA GLY A 410 0.94 -4.24 -13.54
C GLY A 410 0.44 -3.50 -14.78
N PHE A 411 -0.37 -2.44 -14.65
CA PHE A 411 -0.89 -1.68 -15.80
C PHE A 411 -0.86 -0.17 -15.61
N LEU A 412 -0.93 0.56 -16.72
CA LEU A 412 -1.09 2.03 -16.74
C LEU A 412 -2.53 2.40 -17.09
N CYS A 413 -3.20 3.14 -16.20
CA CYS A 413 -4.58 3.55 -16.41
C CYS A 413 -4.72 4.63 -17.50
N LYS A 414 -5.68 4.43 -18.41
CA LYS A 414 -6.01 5.36 -19.50
C LYS A 414 -7.43 5.94 -19.38
N CYS A 415 -7.99 5.98 -18.17
CA CYS A 415 -9.34 6.52 -17.93
C CYS A 415 -9.44 8.03 -18.21
N GLY A 416 -10.68 8.56 -18.30
CA GLY A 416 -10.94 9.98 -18.54
C GLY A 416 -10.21 10.89 -17.54
N LYS A 417 -10.31 10.60 -16.24
CA LYS A 417 -9.61 11.37 -15.19
C LYS A 417 -8.08 11.43 -15.41
N CYS A 418 -7.44 10.31 -15.79
CA CYS A 418 -5.99 10.33 -16.06
C CYS A 418 -5.66 11.20 -17.27
N LYS A 419 -6.45 11.14 -18.34
CA LYS A 419 -6.27 11.99 -19.53
C LYS A 419 -6.42 13.47 -19.18
N ASP A 420 -7.46 13.81 -18.43
CA ASP A 420 -7.75 15.20 -18.04
C ASP A 420 -6.66 15.76 -17.11
N ASP A 421 -6.23 14.98 -16.12
CA ASP A 421 -5.17 15.38 -15.19
C ASP A 421 -3.82 15.57 -15.93
N LEU A 422 -3.47 14.69 -16.88
CA LEU A 422 -2.26 14.82 -17.70
C LEU A 422 -2.32 16.06 -18.62
N ASN A 423 -3.46 16.31 -19.26
CA ASN A 423 -3.67 17.49 -20.09
C ASN A 423 -3.59 18.79 -19.26
N ALA A 424 -4.13 18.79 -18.03
CA ALA A 424 -3.99 19.90 -17.11
C ALA A 424 -2.53 20.14 -16.70
N GLN A 425 -1.74 19.08 -16.46
CA GLN A 425 -0.31 19.20 -16.18
C GLN A 425 0.48 19.78 -17.36
N GLN A 426 0.20 19.33 -18.59
CA GLN A 426 0.84 19.86 -19.79
C GLN A 426 0.55 21.35 -19.99
N ARG A 427 -0.70 21.78 -19.82
CA ARG A 427 -1.09 23.20 -19.88
C ARG A 427 -0.35 24.07 -18.84
N ARG A 428 -0.16 23.57 -17.62
CA ARG A 428 0.62 24.31 -16.59
C ARG A 428 2.10 24.44 -16.98
N LYS A 429 2.69 23.40 -17.56
CA LYS A 429 4.08 23.43 -18.03
C LYS A 429 4.26 24.44 -19.17
N SER A 430 3.36 24.47 -20.15
CA SER A 430 3.46 25.43 -21.26
C SER A 430 3.29 26.88 -20.80
N SER A 431 2.35 27.16 -19.89
CA SER A 431 2.18 28.50 -19.30
C SER A 431 3.39 28.96 -18.49
N ALA A 432 4.02 28.06 -17.71
CA ALA A 432 5.23 28.38 -16.95
C ALA A 432 6.44 28.69 -17.87
N THR A 433 6.61 27.93 -18.95
CA THR A 433 7.68 28.19 -19.93
C THR A 433 7.48 29.53 -20.65
N LYS A 434 6.23 29.88 -21.00
CA LYS A 434 5.92 31.18 -21.61
C LYS A 434 6.28 32.34 -20.68
N SER A 435 5.84 32.28 -19.42
CA SER A 435 6.14 33.31 -18.41
C SER A 435 7.65 33.49 -18.18
N LEU A 436 8.44 32.41 -18.22
CA LEU A 436 9.90 32.49 -18.11
C LEU A 436 10.57 33.14 -19.33
N ASN A 437 10.03 32.94 -20.53
CA ASN A 437 10.52 33.61 -21.73
C ASN A 437 10.18 35.10 -21.70
N ASP A 438 8.93 35.45 -21.33
CA ASP A 438 8.50 36.84 -21.19
C ASP A 438 9.39 37.61 -20.18
N GLN A 439 9.74 36.99 -19.04
CA GLN A 439 10.67 37.59 -18.07
C GLN A 439 12.10 37.80 -18.61
N LYS A 440 12.61 36.87 -19.43
CA LYS A 440 13.92 37.01 -20.07
C LYS A 440 13.91 38.11 -21.12
N GLU A 441 12.86 38.21 -21.91
CA GLU A 441 12.68 39.27 -22.90
C GLU A 441 12.59 40.64 -22.23
N ILE A 442 11.79 40.77 -21.16
CA ILE A 442 11.71 42.00 -20.35
C ILE A 442 13.08 42.39 -19.78
N ARG A 443 13.84 41.45 -19.19
CA ARG A 443 15.20 41.73 -18.69
C ARG A 443 16.16 42.16 -19.79
N THR A 444 16.03 41.60 -20.98
CA THR A 444 16.90 41.95 -22.12
C THR A 444 16.56 43.34 -22.63
N PHE A 445 15.26 43.67 -22.73
CA PHE A 445 14.79 45.00 -23.09
C PHE A 445 15.27 46.07 -22.09
N LEU A 446 15.11 45.83 -20.78
CA LEU A 446 15.58 46.74 -19.73
C LEU A 446 17.09 46.96 -19.77
N LYS A 447 17.89 45.92 -20.03
CA LYS A 447 19.35 46.02 -20.18
C LYS A 447 19.80 46.78 -21.43
N ASN A 448 19.02 46.72 -22.50
CA ASN A 448 19.32 47.46 -23.73
C ASN A 448 18.94 48.94 -23.56
N ALA A 449 17.77 49.21 -22.97
CA ALA A 449 17.33 50.57 -22.63
C ALA A 449 18.30 51.26 -21.67
N SER A 450 18.83 50.54 -20.67
CA SER A 450 19.83 51.07 -19.73
C SER A 450 21.21 51.32 -20.35
N LYS A 451 21.48 50.79 -21.56
CA LYS A 451 22.72 51.08 -22.30
C LYS A 451 22.58 52.28 -23.23
N GLU A 452 21.38 52.54 -23.73
CA GLU A 452 21.08 53.69 -24.59
C GLU A 452 20.92 54.98 -23.79
N ILE A 453 20.40 54.87 -22.56
CA ILE A 453 20.32 55.97 -21.61
C ILE A 453 21.62 55.94 -20.80
N GLY A 454 22.59 56.77 -21.18
CA GLY A 454 23.88 56.88 -20.50
C GLY A 454 23.72 57.01 -18.99
N SER A 455 24.55 56.25 -18.26
CA SER A 455 24.57 56.06 -16.81
C SER A 455 24.15 57.28 -15.97
N GLU A 456 22.87 57.34 -15.59
CA GLU A 456 22.43 57.78 -14.28
C GLU A 456 21.49 56.72 -13.73
N GLU A 457 21.80 56.27 -12.52
CA GLU A 457 21.31 55.06 -11.86
C GLU A 457 19.82 55.18 -11.51
N LEU A 458 18.94 54.77 -12.42
CA LEU A 458 17.54 54.46 -12.10
C LEU A 458 17.48 53.01 -11.62
N ASP A 459 17.66 52.82 -10.32
CA ASP A 459 17.50 51.54 -9.63
C ASP A 459 16.00 51.19 -9.54
N LEU A 460 15.45 50.74 -10.66
CA LEU A 460 14.10 50.18 -10.72
C LEU A 460 14.17 48.73 -10.25
N GLU A 461 13.93 48.52 -8.95
CA GLU A 461 13.71 47.20 -8.40
C GLU A 461 12.58 46.51 -9.18
N CYS A 462 12.95 45.48 -9.94
CA CYS A 462 12.00 44.53 -10.49
C CYS A 462 11.28 43.88 -9.31
N PRO A 463 9.94 44.00 -9.17
CA PRO A 463 9.24 43.48 -8.01
C PRO A 463 9.60 42.02 -7.79
N ILE A 464 10.27 41.74 -6.68
CA ILE A 464 10.51 40.38 -6.22
C ILE A 464 9.13 39.76 -6.05
N ASP A 465 8.93 38.66 -6.78
CA ASP A 465 7.78 37.77 -6.78
C ASP A 465 6.72 38.10 -5.72
N PHE A 466 5.54 38.48 -6.19
CA PHE A 466 4.31 38.30 -5.42
C PHE A 466 4.24 36.81 -5.05
N ASN A 467 4.72 36.53 -3.84
CA ASN A 467 4.83 35.20 -3.29
C ASN A 467 3.44 34.57 -3.34
N GLY A 468 3.31 33.42 -3.99
CA GLY A 468 2.05 32.71 -4.22
C GLY A 468 1.38 32.19 -2.94
N GLU A 469 1.13 33.05 -1.95
CA GLU A 469 0.17 32.81 -0.90
C GLU A 469 -1.18 32.61 -1.58
N ARG A 470 -1.66 31.36 -1.59
CA ARG A 470 -3.10 31.08 -1.58
C ARG A 470 -3.74 32.05 -0.58
N ARG A 471 -4.90 32.60 -0.92
CA ARG A 471 -5.82 33.15 0.07
C ARG A 471 -5.85 32.19 1.25
N LYS A 472 -5.40 32.66 2.41
CA LYS A 472 -5.55 31.96 3.68
C LYS A 472 -7.04 31.64 3.80
N SER A 473 -7.39 30.35 3.79
CA SER A 473 -8.69 29.93 4.31
C SER A 473 -8.75 30.43 5.75
N VAL A 474 -9.91 31.00 6.09
CA VAL A 474 -10.27 31.58 7.39
C VAL A 474 -9.61 30.81 8.55
N ARG A 475 -8.82 31.53 9.35
CA ARG A 475 -8.19 31.03 10.57
C ARG A 475 -9.27 30.67 11.58
N PHE A 476 -9.15 29.49 12.21
CA PHE A 476 -9.47 29.38 13.63
C PHE A 476 -8.31 30.03 14.38
N ASP A 477 -8.60 31.05 15.19
CA ASP A 477 -7.64 31.73 16.04
C ASP A 477 -7.30 30.84 17.24
N GLU A 478 -6.04 30.42 17.35
CA GLU A 478 -5.46 29.87 18.59
C GLU A 478 -4.35 30.80 19.09
N LYS A 479 -4.74 31.86 19.81
CA LYS A 479 -3.95 32.44 20.90
C LYS A 479 -4.90 33.03 21.95
N VAL A 480 -4.99 32.37 23.09
CA VAL A 480 -5.54 32.95 24.32
C VAL A 480 -4.41 33.71 25.00
N VAL A 481 -4.59 35.01 25.20
CA VAL A 481 -3.75 35.83 26.06
C VAL A 481 -4.19 35.59 27.50
N LYS A 482 -3.25 35.22 28.37
CA LYS A 482 -3.47 35.21 29.82
C LYS A 482 -3.19 36.63 30.32
N VAL A 483 -4.19 37.27 30.91
CA VAL A 483 -4.00 38.43 31.79
C VAL A 483 -4.09 37.92 33.23
N ALA A 484 -3.29 38.54 34.12
CA ALA A 484 -3.05 38.14 35.51
C ALA A 484 -4.31 37.84 36.32
#